data_AF-A0A1T5JXS8-F1
#
_entry.id   AF-A0A1T5JXS8-F1
#
_cell.length_a   1.000
_cell.length_b   1.000
_cell.length_c   1.000
_cell.angle_alpha   90.00
_cell.angle_beta   90.00
_cell.angle_gamma   90.00
#
_symmetry.space_group_name_H-M   'P 1'
#
loop_
_entity.id
_entity.type
_entity.pdbx_description
1 polymer ?
#
loop_
_entity_poly.entity_id
_entity_poly.type
_entity_poly.pdbx_seq_one_letter_code
_entity_poly.pdbx_strand_id
1 'polypeptide(L)'
;MYPTAPLFPGITAGVIVFILILVFAWYITCWVCSGLMAARLGRNVAGWVLLGILISPLLVMLCLWALDETPEKRRERIMEEEEWRIKVRNDKGIN
;
A
#
# COMPACT_ATOMS: atom_id res chain seq x y z
N MET A 1 38.32 -29.05 4.14
CA MET A 1 38.40 -27.67 4.68
C MET A 1 38.39 -26.75 3.46
N TYR A 2 37.21 -26.24 3.06
CA TYR A 2 37.10 -25.45 1.84
C TYR A 2 37.60 -24.03 2.11
N PRO A 3 38.54 -23.49 1.31
CA PRO A 3 38.87 -22.09 1.37
C PRO A 3 37.86 -21.35 0.49
N THR A 4 36.76 -20.85 1.05
CA THR A 4 35.85 -19.95 0.32
C THR A 4 36.37 -18.53 0.40
N ALA A 5 37.57 -18.30 -0.13
CA ALA A 5 38.01 -16.95 -0.43
C ALA A 5 37.34 -16.54 -1.75
N PRO A 6 36.51 -15.49 -1.79
CA PRO A 6 35.89 -15.04 -3.03
C PRO A 6 36.98 -14.55 -4.00
N LEU A 7 36.92 -15.03 -5.24
CA LEU A 7 37.96 -14.83 -6.26
C LEU A 7 38.24 -13.35 -6.61
N PHE A 8 37.38 -12.40 -6.22
CA PHE A 8 37.63 -10.95 -6.33
C PHE A 8 36.80 -10.19 -5.27
N PRO A 9 37.36 -9.82 -4.09
CA PRO A 9 36.59 -9.23 -2.99
C PRO A 9 35.86 -7.93 -3.37
N GLY A 10 36.40 -7.16 -4.32
CA GLY A 10 35.79 -5.93 -4.81
C GLY A 10 34.51 -6.13 -5.63
N ILE A 11 34.47 -7.17 -6.48
CA ILE A 11 33.30 -7.47 -7.31
C ILE A 11 32.17 -8.03 -6.43
N THR A 12 32.50 -8.94 -5.52
CA THR A 12 31.51 -9.50 -4.59
C THR A 12 30.91 -8.45 -3.66
N ALA A 13 31.71 -7.51 -3.15
CA ALA A 13 31.20 -6.42 -2.31
C ALA A 13 30.28 -5.47 -3.10
N GLY A 14 30.66 -5.11 -4.33
CA GLY A 14 29.83 -4.27 -5.20
C GLY A 14 28.47 -4.90 -5.53
N VAL A 15 28.46 -6.20 -5.83
CA VAL A 15 27.21 -6.95 -6.08
C VAL A 15 26.33 -7.00 -4.84
N ILE A 16 26.91 -7.23 -3.65
CA ILE A 16 26.16 -7.24 -2.39
C ILE A 16 25.53 -5.87 -2.12
N VAL A 17 26.28 -4.78 -2.28
CA VAL A 17 25.75 -3.42 -2.10
C VAL A 17 24.64 -3.11 -3.11
N PHE A 18 24.80 -3.51 -4.36
CA PHE A 18 23.77 -3.35 -5.38
C PHE A 18 22.48 -4.11 -5.03
N ILE A 19 22.59 -5.37 -4.58
CA ILE A 19 21.45 -6.16 -4.11
C ILE A 19 20.77 -5.48 -2.91
N LEU A 20 21.54 -4.95 -1.96
CA LEU A 20 20.99 -4.24 -0.80
C LEU A 20 20.21 -2.98 -1.20
N ILE A 21 20.72 -2.21 -2.18
CA ILE A 21 20.01 -1.04 -2.72
C ILE A 21 18.69 -1.46 -3.37
N LEU A 22 18.68 -2.55 -4.15
CA LEU A 22 17.45 -3.05 -4.77
C LEU A 22 16.43 -3.51 -3.73
N VAL A 23 16.87 -4.25 -2.70
CA VAL A 23 16.01 -4.70 -1.61
C VAL A 23 15.46 -3.50 -0.82
N PHE A 24 16.28 -2.49 -0.57
CA PHE A 24 15.85 -1.27 0.10
C PHE A 24 14.84 -0.47 -0.73
N ALA A 25 15.10 -0.30 -2.03
CA ALA A 25 14.17 0.35 -2.95
C ALA A 25 12.83 -0.40 -3.01
N TRP A 26 12.87 -1.73 -3.12
CA TRP A 26 11.69 -2.58 -3.06
C TRP A 26 10.92 -2.40 -1.75
N TYR A 27 11.63 -2.38 -0.62
CA TYR A 27 11.03 -2.17 0.70
C TYR A 27 10.29 -0.83 0.80
N ILE A 28 10.91 0.25 0.30
CA ILE A 28 10.29 1.58 0.25
C ILE A 28 9.03 1.55 -0.63
N THR A 29 9.08 0.92 -1.81
CA THR A 29 7.91 0.79 -2.69
C THR A 29 6.77 0.04 -1.99
N CYS A 30 7.07 -1.07 -1.30
CA CYS A 30 6.07 -1.79 -0.53
C CYS A 30 5.45 -0.91 0.56
N TRP A 31 6.26 -0.10 1.26
CA TRP A 31 5.79 0.78 2.30
C TRP A 31 4.85 1.88 1.74
N VAL A 32 5.22 2.52 0.63
CA VAL A 32 4.37 3.52 -0.03
C VAL A 32 3.07 2.91 -0.55
N CYS A 33 3.13 1.72 -1.17
CA CYS A 33 1.95 0.99 -1.62
C CYS A 33 1.00 0.66 -0.47
N SER A 34 1.53 0.25 0.69
CA SER A 34 0.70 -0.04 1.87
C SER A 34 -0.05 1.20 2.38
N GLY A 35 0.59 2.37 2.38
CA GLY A 35 -0.05 3.64 2.75
C GLY A 35 -1.12 4.09 1.74
N LEU A 36 -0.82 3.99 0.44
CA LEU A 36 -1.77 4.29 -0.63
C LEU A 36 -3.00 3.36 -0.59
N MET A 37 -2.78 2.08 -0.32
CA MET A 37 -3.84 1.09 -0.23
C MET A 37 -4.72 1.35 0.99
N ALA A 38 -4.13 1.67 2.15
CA ALA A 38 -4.89 2.12 3.32
C ALA A 38 -5.74 3.37 3.05
N ALA A 39 -5.20 4.36 2.31
CA ALA A 39 -5.94 5.56 1.91
C ALA A 39 -7.09 5.23 0.94
N ARG A 40 -6.84 4.32 -0.02
CA ARG A 40 -7.88 3.83 -0.93
C ARG A 40 -8.95 3.00 -0.24
N LEU A 41 -8.62 2.38 0.88
CA LEU A 41 -9.57 1.67 1.72
C LEU A 41 -10.34 2.59 2.69
N GLY A 42 -10.12 3.91 2.69
CA GLY A 42 -10.81 4.85 3.59
C GLY A 42 -10.44 4.66 5.07
N ARG A 43 -9.40 3.88 5.35
CA ARG A 43 -8.92 3.60 6.72
C ARG A 43 -7.89 4.64 7.13
N ASN A 44 -7.74 4.83 8.45
CA ASN A 44 -6.74 5.74 8.99
C ASN A 44 -5.32 5.35 8.54
N VAL A 45 -4.81 6.09 7.53
CA VAL A 45 -3.50 5.87 6.91
C VAL A 45 -2.39 5.87 7.96
N ALA A 46 -2.47 6.75 8.95
CA ALA A 46 -1.47 6.86 10.00
C ALA A 46 -1.39 5.59 10.86
N GLY A 47 -2.53 4.96 11.18
CA GLY A 47 -2.58 3.71 11.96
C GLY A 47 -2.00 2.52 11.18
N TRP A 48 -2.27 2.44 9.88
CA TRP A 48 -1.74 1.38 9.01
C TRP A 48 -0.24 1.56 8.73
N VAL A 49 0.23 2.80 8.61
CA VAL A 49 1.66 3.11 8.47
C VAL A 49 2.41 2.77 9.77
N LEU A 50 1.85 3.08 10.93
CA LEU A 50 2.40 2.70 12.25
C LEU A 50 2.48 1.18 12.41
N LEU A 51 1.45 0.44 12.01
CA LEU A 51 1.47 -1.02 11.98
C LEU A 51 2.53 -1.55 11.00
N GLY A 52 2.75 -0.87 9.88
CA GLY A 52 3.80 -1.23 8.90
C GLY A 52 5.20 -1.10 9.47
N ILE A 53 5.44 -0.09 10.30
CA ILE A 53 6.69 0.10 11.03
C ILE A 53 6.88 -1.01 12.08
N LEU A 54 5.82 -1.43 12.76
CA LEU A 54 5.88 -2.39 13.86
C LEU A 54 5.95 -3.86 13.40
N ILE A 55 5.15 -4.25 12.40
CA ILE A 55 4.86 -5.65 12.07
C ILE A 55 5.54 -6.12 10.77
N SER A 56 6.11 -5.22 9.96
CA SER A 56 6.60 -5.42 8.58
C SER A 56 5.56 -5.05 7.51
N PRO A 57 5.96 -4.29 6.46
CA PRO A 57 5.06 -3.87 5.39
C PRO A 57 4.44 -5.05 4.61
N LEU A 58 5.08 -6.23 4.60
CA LEU A 58 4.53 -7.43 3.96
C LEU A 58 3.28 -7.95 4.68
N LEU A 59 3.31 -7.98 6.02
CA LEU A 59 2.16 -8.39 6.81
C LEU A 59 1.05 -7.35 6.74
N VAL A 60 1.39 -6.06 6.63
CA VAL A 60 0.39 -5.01 6.38
C VAL A 60 -0.29 -5.17 5.03
N MET A 61 0.44 -5.49 3.96
CA MET A 61 -0.17 -5.81 2.68
C MET A 61 -1.09 -7.03 2.76
N LEU A 62 -0.68 -8.09 3.44
CA LEU A 62 -1.50 -9.29 3.63
C LEU A 62 -2.80 -8.96 4.39
N CYS A 63 -2.70 -8.17 5.47
CA CYS A 63 -3.85 -7.70 6.23
C CYS A 63 -4.77 -6.79 5.41
N LEU A 64 -4.21 -5.86 4.62
CA LEU A 64 -4.96 -4.99 3.72
C LEU A 64 -5.62 -5.77 2.57
N TRP A 65 -5.01 -6.86 2.11
CA TRP A 65 -5.59 -7.74 1.10
C TRP A 65 -6.72 -8.60 1.67
N ALA A 66 -6.58 -9.05 2.92
CA ALA A 66 -7.63 -9.77 3.64
C ALA A 66 -8.78 -8.85 4.09
N LEU A 67 -8.53 -7.54 4.24
CA LEU A 67 -9.54 -6.55 4.60
C LEU A 67 -10.14 -5.92 3.34
N ASP A 68 -11.40 -6.28 3.09
CA ASP A 68 -12.21 -5.66 2.04
C ASP A 68 -12.43 -4.15 2.30
N GLU A 69 -12.92 -3.46 1.25
CA GLU A 69 -13.30 -2.04 1.24
C GLU A 69 -14.10 -1.68 2.50
N THR A 70 -13.74 -0.59 3.20
CA THR A 70 -14.48 -0.23 4.40
C THR A 70 -15.93 0.12 4.10
N PRO A 71 -16.85 -0.16 5.03
CA PRO A 71 -18.24 0.25 4.91
C PRO A 71 -18.40 1.76 4.77
N GLU A 72 -17.47 2.58 5.29
CA GLU A 72 -17.51 4.04 5.10
C GLU A 72 -17.38 4.42 3.63
N LYS A 73 -16.42 3.84 2.92
CA LYS A 73 -16.18 4.16 1.51
C LYS A 73 -17.27 3.63 0.59
N ARG A 74 -17.87 2.48 0.98
CA ARG A 74 -19.09 1.97 0.34
C ARG A 74 -20.26 2.94 0.52
N ARG A 75 -20.41 3.55 1.70
CA ARG A 75 -21.46 4.53 1.99
C ARG A 75 -21.25 5.85 1.25
N GLU A 76 -20.01 6.34 1.15
CA GLU A 76 -19.71 7.56 0.39
C GLU A 76 -20.09 7.44 -1.08
N ARG A 77 -19.76 6.31 -1.75
CA ARG A 77 -20.20 6.08 -3.14
C ARG A 77 -21.72 6.06 -3.28
N ILE A 78 -22.42 5.43 -2.34
CA ILE A 78 -23.89 5.39 -2.37
C ILE A 78 -24.46 6.80 -2.18
N MET A 79 -23.89 7.60 -1.29
CA MET A 79 -24.31 8.99 -1.06
C MET A 79 -24.07 9.87 -2.29
N GLU A 80 -22.91 9.79 -2.92
CA GLU A 80 -22.63 10.54 -4.16
C GLU A 80 -23.59 10.13 -5.29
N GLU A 81 -23.89 8.84 -5.42
CA GLU A 81 -24.88 8.35 -6.39
C GLU A 81 -26.30 8.85 -6.07
N GLU A 82 -26.70 8.89 -4.80
CA GLU A 82 -28.00 9.43 -4.39
C GLU A 82 -28.09 10.95 -4.62
N GLU A 83 -27.06 11.71 -4.27
CA GLU A 83 -26.99 13.15 -4.54
C GLU A 83 -27.07 13.44 -6.05
N TRP A 84 -26.38 12.64 -6.87
CA TRP A 84 -26.47 12.75 -8.31
C TRP A 84 -27.89 12.46 -8.82
N ARG A 85 -28.55 11.42 -8.32
CA ARG A 85 -29.94 11.09 -8.66
C ARG A 85 -30.90 12.21 -8.28
N ILE A 86 -30.69 12.83 -7.12
CA ILE A 86 -31.50 13.96 -6.66
C ILE A 86 -31.26 15.18 -7.57
N LYS A 87 -30.02 15.51 -7.89
CA LYS A 87 -29.69 16.61 -8.83
C LYS A 87 -30.34 16.40 -10.20
N VAL A 88 -30.23 15.20 -10.77
CA VAL A 88 -30.85 14.89 -12.07
C VAL A 88 -32.38 14.92 -12.01
N ARG A 89 -33.00 14.46 -10.92
CA ARG A 89 -34.46 14.55 -10.73
C ARG A 89 -34.92 16.01 -10.64
N ASN A 90 -34.19 16.82 -9.89
CA ASN A 90 -34.49 18.23 -9.69
C ASN A 90 -34.29 19.06 -10.97
N ASP A 91 -33.24 18.78 -11.73
CA ASP A 91 -32.96 19.40 -13.04
C ASP A 91 -34.05 19.09 -14.07
N LYS A 92 -34.64 17.90 -14.02
CA LYS A 92 -35.76 17.49 -14.88
C LYS A 92 -37.13 18.05 -14.42
N GLY A 93 -37.19 18.79 -13.31
CA GLY A 93 -38.44 19.38 -12.81
C GLY A 93 -39.52 18.37 -12.42
N ILE A 94 -39.13 17.12 -12.12
CA ILE A 94 -40.06 16.07 -11.69
C ILE A 94 -40.13 16.13 -10.16
N ASN A 95 -41.09 16.91 -9.65
CA ASN A 95 -41.41 17.00 -8.22
C ASN A 95 -42.21 15.79 -7.75
#